data_AF-A0A959M0P8-F1
#
_entry.id   AF-A0A959M0P8-F1
#
_cell.length_a   1.000
_cell.length_b   1.000
_cell.length_c   1.000
_cell.angle_alpha   90.00
_cell.angle_beta   90.00
_cell.angle_gamma   90.00
#
_symmetry.space_group_name_H-M   'P 1'
#
loop_
_entity.id
_entity.type
_entity.pdbx_description
1 polymer ?
#
loop_
_entity_poly.entity_id
_entity_poly.type
_entity_poly.pdbx_seq_one_letter_code
_entity_poly.pdbx_strand_id
1 'polypeptide(L)'
;MKRFSNILVALWVTVFLLIVGMKSEVGAQCPAGFTPKTINMNVGGCIYAVDICVKCSPLGLGASEVYINGGITLIPPCTSTLPFSAVVDYINSQIKNPSYMFDVLCPFKPQAPPCDGPNQPIIVKYRSYLCWKAEVISYFGQNTLYFSTCSDDFCEEIYSVCVDGSGAYQRTFMGTNPSSPVTPSCLLEGYQIEFPEPTIDSVGTTTPCYIYHTRCNQ
;
A
#
# COMPACT_ATOMS: atom_id res chain seq x y z
N MET A 1 -24.98 -33.28 41.05
CA MET A 1 -25.11 -31.98 40.35
C MET A 1 -23.82 -31.17 40.20
N LYS A 2 -22.83 -31.23 41.13
CA LYS A 2 -21.57 -30.46 41.02
C LYS A 2 -20.69 -30.74 39.79
N ARG A 3 -20.74 -31.95 39.20
CA ARG A 3 -19.89 -32.32 38.05
C ARG A 3 -20.29 -31.66 36.72
N PHE A 4 -21.57 -31.35 36.53
CA PHE A 4 -22.05 -30.69 35.30
C PHE A 4 -21.69 -29.20 35.26
N SER A 5 -21.55 -28.56 36.43
CA SER A 5 -21.19 -27.14 36.54
C SER A 5 -19.76 -26.87 36.06
N ASN A 6 -18.80 -27.75 36.38
CA ASN A 6 -17.40 -27.57 35.97
C ASN A 6 -17.21 -27.71 34.45
N ILE A 7 -17.98 -28.59 33.80
CA ILE A 7 -17.92 -28.80 32.35
C ILE A 7 -18.46 -27.57 31.61
N LEU A 8 -19.56 -26.99 32.08
CA LEU A 8 -20.13 -25.79 31.48
C LEU A 8 -19.21 -24.57 31.63
N VAL A 9 -18.54 -24.42 32.78
CA VAL A 9 -17.58 -23.33 33.00
C VAL A 9 -16.36 -23.48 32.08
N ALA A 10 -15.82 -24.70 31.92
CA ALA A 10 -14.70 -24.95 31.02
C ALA A 10 -15.05 -24.66 29.55
N LEU A 11 -16.26 -25.04 29.10
CA LEU A 11 -16.74 -24.73 27.75
C LEU A 11 -16.85 -23.22 27.53
N TRP A 12 -17.42 -22.48 28.49
CA TRP A 12 -17.55 -21.03 28.39
C TRP A 12 -16.21 -20.31 28.35
N VAL A 13 -15.23 -20.72 29.16
CA VAL A 13 -13.88 -20.14 29.15
C VAL A 13 -13.18 -20.42 27.82
N THR A 14 -13.31 -21.62 27.27
CA THR A 14 -12.71 -21.99 25.98
C THR A 14 -13.33 -21.20 24.82
N VAL A 15 -14.66 -21.05 24.81
CA VAL A 15 -15.37 -20.26 23.80
C VAL A 15 -14.99 -18.78 23.89
N PHE A 16 -14.88 -18.23 25.10
CA PHE A 16 -14.46 -16.84 25.29
C PHE A 16 -13.02 -16.60 24.81
N LEU A 17 -12.09 -17.52 25.11
CA LEU A 17 -10.71 -17.43 24.63
C LEU A 17 -10.60 -17.56 23.10
N LEU A 18 -11.43 -18.38 22.46
CA LEU A 18 -11.51 -18.46 21.00
C LEU A 18 -12.02 -17.15 20.38
N ILE A 19 -13.05 -16.54 20.97
CA ILE A 19 -13.61 -15.27 20.47
C ILE A 19 -12.60 -14.13 20.64
N VAL A 20 -11.88 -14.09 21.76
CA VAL A 20 -10.87 -13.04 22.01
C VAL A 20 -9.61 -13.23 21.15
N GLY A 21 -9.22 -14.48 20.87
CA GLY A 21 -8.11 -14.80 19.94
C GLY A 21 -8.42 -14.50 18.47
N MET A 22 -9.70 -14.38 18.11
CA MET A 22 -10.17 -14.04 16.76
C MET A 22 -10.33 -12.53 16.52
N LYS A 23 -9.81 -11.65 17.39
CA LYS A 23 -9.51 -10.27 16.98
C LYS A 23 -8.35 -10.32 15.99
N SER A 24 -8.69 -10.76 14.78
CA SER A 24 -7.85 -10.77 13.60
C SER A 24 -7.25 -9.37 13.46
N GLU A 25 -5.93 -9.34 13.42
CA GLU A 25 -5.19 -8.26 12.81
C GLU A 25 -5.94 -7.86 11.53
N VAL A 26 -6.46 -6.63 11.50
CA VAL A 26 -7.11 -6.09 10.30
C VAL A 26 -5.99 -5.83 9.30
N GLY A 27 -5.46 -6.90 8.72
CA GLY A 27 -4.58 -6.83 7.58
C GLY A 27 -5.40 -6.34 6.39
N ALA A 28 -4.83 -5.46 5.57
CA ALA A 28 -5.46 -5.00 4.34
C ALA A 28 -5.94 -6.21 3.52
N GLN A 29 -7.26 -6.34 3.30
CA GLN A 29 -7.80 -7.41 2.48
C GLN A 29 -7.50 -7.11 1.01
N CYS A 30 -6.65 -7.93 0.41
CA CYS A 30 -6.40 -7.88 -1.02
C CYS A 30 -7.43 -8.71 -1.80
N PRO A 31 -7.80 -8.32 -3.03
CA PRO A 31 -8.63 -9.11 -3.93
C PRO A 31 -8.02 -10.48 -4.21
N ALA A 32 -8.86 -11.40 -4.69
CA ALA A 32 -8.42 -12.74 -5.07
C ALA A 32 -7.24 -12.69 -6.06
N GLY A 33 -6.20 -13.48 -5.77
CA GLY A 33 -4.98 -13.55 -6.57
C GLY A 33 -3.90 -12.52 -6.21
N PHE A 34 -4.15 -11.65 -5.22
CA PHE A 34 -3.16 -10.74 -4.65
C PHE A 34 -2.70 -11.21 -3.27
N THR A 35 -1.47 -10.90 -2.93
CA THR A 35 -0.89 -11.13 -1.60
C THR A 35 -0.80 -9.79 -0.87
N PRO A 36 -1.40 -9.66 0.33
CA PRO A 36 -1.22 -8.48 1.17
C PRO A 36 0.18 -8.45 1.74
N LYS A 37 0.80 -7.27 1.76
CA LYS A 37 2.07 -7.02 2.43
C LYS A 37 2.06 -5.65 3.09
N THR A 38 2.66 -5.56 4.26
CA THR A 38 2.99 -4.29 4.90
C THR A 38 4.50 -4.08 4.79
N ILE A 39 4.91 -2.96 4.21
CA ILE A 39 6.32 -2.60 4.03
C ILE A 39 6.64 -1.34 4.82
N ASN A 40 7.74 -1.38 5.57
CA ASN A 40 8.21 -0.23 6.33
C ASN A 40 9.22 0.55 5.49
N MET A 41 8.94 1.82 5.24
CA MET A 41 9.80 2.72 4.47
C MET A 41 10.24 3.90 5.32
N ASN A 42 11.53 4.23 5.26
CA ASN A 42 12.04 5.44 5.89
C ASN A 42 11.95 6.61 4.90
N VAL A 43 11.13 7.61 5.22
CA VAL A 43 10.93 8.81 4.40
C VAL A 43 11.17 10.03 5.27
N GLY A 44 12.20 10.82 4.95
CA GLY A 44 12.53 12.03 5.71
C GLY A 44 12.88 11.79 7.18
N GLY A 45 13.36 10.59 7.55
CA GLY A 45 13.69 10.24 8.94
C GLY A 45 12.54 9.63 9.73
N CYS A 46 11.33 9.57 9.17
CA CYS A 46 10.18 8.86 9.75
C CYS A 46 9.97 7.51 9.08
N ILE A 47 9.51 6.52 9.85
CA ILE A 47 9.11 5.22 9.31
C ILE A 47 7.62 5.25 8.99
N TYR A 48 7.27 4.85 7.78
CA TYR A 48 5.89 4.65 7.35
C TYR A 48 5.64 3.17 7.07
N ALA A 49 4.59 2.61 7.66
CA ALA A 49 4.05 1.32 7.28
C ALA A 49 3.10 1.51 6.10
N VAL A 50 3.41 0.90 4.97
CA VAL A 50 2.63 0.99 3.73
C VAL A 50 2.00 -0.37 3.46
N ASP A 51 0.67 -0.40 3.43
CA ASP A 51 -0.06 -1.61 3.09
C ASP A 51 -0.23 -1.68 1.57
N ILE A 52 0.21 -2.78 0.98
CA ILE A 52 0.20 -3.00 -0.46
C ILE A 52 -0.44 -4.34 -0.80
N CYS A 53 -1.03 -4.39 -2.00
CA CYS A 53 -1.37 -5.63 -2.67
C CYS A 53 -0.42 -5.86 -3.83
N VAL A 54 0.20 -7.04 -3.85
CA VAL A 54 1.06 -7.46 -4.95
C VAL A 54 0.57 -8.78 -5.54
N LYS A 55 0.52 -8.83 -6.87
CA LYS A 55 0.31 -10.05 -7.63
C LYS A 55 1.64 -10.49 -8.22
N CYS A 56 2.18 -11.58 -7.68
CA CYS A 56 3.37 -12.24 -8.22
C CYS A 56 2.95 -13.27 -9.28
N SER A 57 3.71 -13.36 -10.36
CA SER A 57 3.54 -14.35 -11.41
C SER A 57 3.73 -15.77 -10.83
N PRO A 58 2.78 -16.69 -11.09
CA PRO A 58 2.90 -18.07 -10.62
C PRO A 58 4.06 -18.81 -11.30
N LEU A 59 4.54 -18.32 -12.45
CA LEU A 59 5.69 -18.86 -13.17
C LEU A 59 7.02 -18.33 -12.62
N GLY A 60 7.00 -17.60 -11.50
CA GLY A 60 8.21 -17.02 -10.92
C GLY A 60 8.78 -15.87 -11.74
N LEU A 61 8.01 -15.27 -12.66
CA LEU A 61 8.42 -14.11 -13.46
C LEU A 61 8.29 -12.77 -12.70
N GLY A 62 8.06 -12.82 -11.39
CA GLY A 62 8.06 -11.65 -10.52
C GLY A 62 6.73 -10.90 -10.46
N ALA A 63 6.72 -9.63 -10.06
CA ALA A 63 5.48 -8.88 -9.90
C ALA A 63 4.84 -8.56 -11.26
N SER A 64 3.55 -8.89 -11.43
CA SER A 64 2.76 -8.46 -12.60
C SER A 64 1.90 -7.25 -12.30
N GLU A 65 1.50 -7.08 -11.03
CA GLU A 65 0.66 -5.98 -10.61
C GLU A 65 0.93 -5.59 -9.16
N VAL A 66 1.02 -4.28 -8.88
CA VAL A 66 1.25 -3.74 -7.53
C VAL A 66 0.41 -2.49 -7.32
N TYR A 67 -0.15 -2.33 -6.13
CA TYR A 67 -0.78 -1.09 -5.70
C TYR A 67 -0.83 -0.98 -4.17
N ILE A 68 -0.96 0.26 -3.67
CA ILE A 68 -1.13 0.53 -2.24
C ILE A 68 -2.59 0.24 -1.87
N ASN A 69 -2.84 -0.61 -0.88
CA ASN A 69 -4.18 -1.04 -0.46
C ASN A 69 -4.32 -0.93 1.05
N GLY A 70 -5.31 -0.20 1.55
CA GLY A 70 -5.46 0.09 2.97
C GLY A 70 -4.99 1.51 3.25
N GLY A 71 -3.68 1.74 3.30
CA GLY A 71 -3.15 3.07 3.52
C GLY A 71 -1.67 3.15 3.83
N ILE A 72 -1.24 4.34 4.24
CA ILE A 72 0.11 4.67 4.68
C ILE A 72 0.00 5.16 6.13
N THR A 73 0.61 4.44 7.06
CA THR A 73 0.59 4.77 8.49
C THR A 73 1.95 5.32 8.91
N LEU A 74 1.99 6.51 9.49
CA LEU A 74 3.20 7.01 10.15
C LEU A 74 3.42 6.21 11.44
N ILE A 75 4.59 5.58 11.59
CA ILE A 75 4.94 4.84 12.80
C ILE A 75 5.45 5.83 13.85
N PRO A 76 4.81 5.92 15.04
CA PRO A 76 5.30 6.74 16.14
C PRO A 76 6.65 6.25 16.69
N PRO A 77 7.43 7.09 17.39
CA PRO A 77 7.15 8.48 17.76
C PRO A 77 7.82 9.44 16.77
N CYS A 78 7.28 9.59 15.56
CA CYS A 78 7.82 10.51 14.58
C CYS A 78 6.80 11.61 14.25
N THR A 79 7.32 12.80 13.96
CA THR A 79 6.53 13.92 13.44
C THR A 79 7.03 14.21 12.03
N SER A 80 6.21 13.93 11.02
CA SER A 80 6.57 14.22 9.63
C SER A 80 6.72 15.72 9.42
N THR A 81 7.85 16.14 8.84
CA THR A 81 8.03 17.51 8.33
C THR A 81 7.79 17.61 6.82
N LEU A 82 7.56 16.48 6.16
CA LEU A 82 7.35 16.41 4.71
C LEU A 82 5.85 16.51 4.37
N PRO A 83 5.50 17.20 3.27
CA PRO A 83 4.13 17.17 2.76
C PRO A 83 3.78 15.76 2.26
N PHE A 84 2.50 15.40 2.31
CA PHE A 84 2.03 14.08 1.89
C PHE A 84 2.46 13.71 0.46
N SER A 85 2.39 14.67 -0.48
CA SER A 85 2.83 14.44 -1.86
C SER A 85 4.27 13.92 -1.92
N ALA A 86 5.19 14.52 -1.17
CA ALA A 86 6.57 14.06 -1.11
C ALA A 86 6.72 12.66 -0.48
N VAL A 87 5.90 12.36 0.54
CA VAL A 87 5.87 11.03 1.16
C VAL A 87 5.40 9.97 0.17
N VAL A 88 4.29 10.22 -0.51
CA VAL A 88 3.72 9.30 -1.51
C VAL A 88 4.60 9.17 -2.74
N ASP A 89 5.17 10.27 -3.24
CA ASP A 89 6.10 10.25 -4.37
C ASP A 89 7.30 9.37 -4.07
N TYR A 90 7.88 9.50 -2.87
CA TYR A 90 8.97 8.64 -2.44
C TYR A 90 8.54 7.17 -2.37
N ILE A 91 7.44 6.86 -1.68
CA ILE A 91 6.91 5.49 -1.56
C ILE A 91 6.65 4.89 -2.95
N ASN A 92 5.95 5.61 -3.82
CA ASN A 92 5.68 5.22 -5.19
C ASN A 92 6.98 4.99 -5.98
N SER A 93 8.00 5.84 -5.80
CA SER A 93 9.30 5.67 -6.49
C SER A 93 10.01 4.37 -6.08
N GLN A 94 9.92 4.00 -4.79
CA GLN A 94 10.48 2.76 -4.27
C GLN A 94 9.69 1.55 -4.74
N ILE A 95 8.36 1.56 -4.63
CA ILE A 95 7.53 0.43 -5.06
C ILE A 95 7.62 0.22 -6.57
N LYS A 96 7.70 1.27 -7.37
CA LYS A 96 7.86 1.17 -8.84
C LYS A 96 9.28 0.74 -9.25
N ASN A 97 10.25 0.67 -8.33
CA ASN A 97 11.60 0.23 -8.64
C ASN A 97 11.60 -1.28 -8.96
N PRO A 98 12.10 -1.71 -10.13
CA PRO A 98 12.17 -3.12 -10.49
C PRO A 98 12.87 -3.99 -9.44
N SER A 99 14.08 -3.63 -9.01
CA SER A 99 14.82 -4.40 -8.00
C SER A 99 13.98 -4.57 -6.74
N TYR A 100 13.30 -3.53 -6.28
CA TYR A 100 12.42 -3.65 -5.11
C TYR A 100 11.23 -4.61 -5.38
N MET A 101 10.57 -4.50 -6.52
CA MET A 101 9.45 -5.39 -6.88
C MET A 101 9.88 -6.86 -6.98
N PHE A 102 11.03 -7.11 -7.60
CA PHE A 102 11.50 -8.46 -7.91
C PHE A 102 12.27 -9.10 -6.75
N ASP A 103 13.01 -8.34 -5.96
CA ASP A 103 13.84 -8.87 -4.87
C ASP A 103 13.14 -8.84 -3.50
N VAL A 104 12.26 -7.87 -3.27
CA VAL A 104 11.59 -7.68 -1.97
C VAL A 104 10.13 -8.10 -2.02
N LEU A 105 9.37 -7.64 -3.02
CA LEU A 105 7.93 -7.91 -3.07
C LEU A 105 7.63 -9.33 -3.55
N CYS A 106 8.31 -9.81 -4.59
CA CYS A 106 8.12 -11.13 -5.17
C CYS A 106 9.42 -11.95 -5.23
N PRO A 107 10.00 -12.38 -4.08
CA PRO A 107 11.37 -12.87 -3.95
C PRO A 107 11.69 -14.23 -4.60
N PHE A 108 10.83 -14.75 -5.49
CA PHE A 108 11.02 -16.05 -6.16
C PHE A 108 12.10 -16.04 -7.28
N LYS A 109 13.10 -15.17 -7.16
CA LYS A 109 14.22 -14.97 -8.11
C LYS A 109 13.78 -15.01 -9.59
N PRO A 110 12.91 -14.08 -10.01
CA PRO A 110 12.56 -13.93 -11.41
C PRO A 110 13.80 -13.64 -12.25
N GLN A 111 14.11 -14.53 -13.18
CA GLN A 111 14.96 -14.20 -14.30
C GLN A 111 14.14 -13.34 -15.26
N ALA A 112 14.08 -12.05 -14.97
CA ALA A 112 13.60 -11.10 -15.96
C ALA A 112 14.42 -11.31 -17.25
N PRO A 113 13.77 -11.39 -18.41
CA PRO A 113 14.46 -11.75 -19.65
C PRO A 113 15.44 -10.65 -20.04
N PRO A 114 16.51 -11.00 -20.79
CA PRO A 114 17.44 -10.00 -21.30
C PRO A 114 16.73 -9.05 -22.27
N CYS A 115 17.07 -7.76 -22.22
CA CYS A 115 16.42 -6.73 -23.04
C CYS A 115 16.62 -6.94 -24.55
N ASP A 116 17.77 -7.48 -24.97
CA ASP A 116 18.09 -7.76 -26.37
C ASP A 116 17.76 -9.22 -26.79
N GLY A 117 17.04 -9.96 -25.93
CA GLY A 117 16.71 -11.35 -26.15
C GLY A 117 15.46 -11.58 -27.00
N PRO A 118 15.21 -12.82 -27.44
CA PRO A 118 13.98 -13.20 -28.13
C PRO A 118 12.75 -13.23 -27.20
N ASN A 119 12.97 -13.25 -25.88
CA ASN A 119 11.90 -13.33 -24.88
C ASN A 119 11.29 -11.95 -24.65
N GLN A 120 9.96 -11.90 -24.55
CA GLN A 120 9.24 -10.66 -24.31
C GLN A 120 9.51 -10.12 -22.89
N PRO A 121 9.71 -8.80 -22.72
CA PRO A 121 9.80 -8.17 -21.41
C PRO A 121 8.60 -8.50 -20.51
N ILE A 122 8.83 -8.47 -19.20
CA ILE A 122 7.75 -8.64 -18.22
C ILE A 122 6.91 -7.35 -18.21
N ILE A 123 5.60 -7.50 -18.34
CA ILE A 123 4.67 -6.38 -18.22
C ILE A 123 4.23 -6.25 -16.76
N VAL A 124 4.44 -5.07 -16.19
CA VAL A 124 4.08 -4.72 -14.83
C VAL A 124 3.06 -3.60 -14.84
N LYS A 125 1.97 -3.78 -14.09
CA LYS A 125 0.92 -2.79 -13.88
C LYS A 125 1.04 -2.18 -12.49
N TYR A 126 1.03 -0.87 -12.40
CA TYR A 126 1.05 -0.16 -11.13
C TYR A 126 -0.20 0.70 -10.98
N ARG A 127 -1.05 0.42 -9.98
CA ARG A 127 -2.22 1.29 -9.71
C ARG A 127 -1.90 2.30 -8.63
N SER A 128 -2.10 3.57 -8.96
CA SER A 128 -2.01 4.69 -8.02
C SER A 128 -3.41 5.24 -7.82
N TYR A 129 -3.94 5.19 -6.60
CA TYR A 129 -5.21 5.85 -6.30
C TYR A 129 -5.07 7.37 -6.40
N LEU A 130 -6.09 8.01 -6.96
CA LEU A 130 -6.10 9.45 -7.23
C LEU A 130 -6.63 10.25 -6.04
N CYS A 131 -7.53 9.68 -5.24
CA CYS A 131 -8.16 10.40 -4.12
C CYS A 131 -7.72 9.86 -2.77
N TRP A 132 -7.15 10.75 -1.95
CA TRP A 132 -6.62 10.43 -0.63
C TRP A 132 -7.19 11.34 0.44
N LYS A 133 -7.13 10.91 1.70
CA LYS A 133 -7.37 11.71 2.90
C LYS A 133 -6.34 11.36 3.97
N ALA A 134 -6.12 12.28 4.91
CA ALA A 134 -5.37 12.02 6.13
C ALA A 134 -6.32 11.91 7.32
N GLU A 135 -6.04 11.00 8.23
CA GLU A 135 -6.83 10.71 9.42
C GLU A 135 -5.91 10.55 10.64
N VAL A 136 -6.36 11.01 11.81
CA VAL A 136 -5.70 10.75 13.08
C VAL A 136 -6.29 9.46 13.68
N ILE A 137 -5.49 8.40 13.71
CA ILE A 137 -5.88 7.10 14.30
C ILE A 137 -5.12 6.83 15.59
N SER A 138 -5.64 5.94 16.44
CA SER A 138 -4.87 5.40 17.56
C SER A 138 -4.12 4.15 17.11
N TYR A 139 -2.78 4.22 17.13
CA TYR A 139 -1.88 3.14 16.77
C TYR A 139 -0.96 2.84 17.96
N PHE A 140 -1.09 1.65 18.54
CA PHE A 140 -0.41 1.27 19.81
C PHE A 140 -0.60 2.28 20.95
N GLY A 141 -1.80 2.85 21.08
CA GLY A 141 -2.13 3.81 22.14
C GLY A 141 -1.53 5.21 21.94
N GLN A 142 -0.91 5.47 20.80
CA GLN A 142 -0.45 6.79 20.39
C GLN A 142 -1.26 7.26 19.18
N ASN A 143 -1.59 8.53 19.16
CA ASN A 143 -2.30 9.12 18.04
C ASN A 143 -1.29 9.35 16.91
N THR A 144 -1.61 8.91 15.70
CA THR A 144 -0.73 9.00 14.54
C THR A 144 -1.50 9.32 13.27
N LEU A 145 -0.78 9.75 12.24
CA LEU A 145 -1.31 10.02 10.92
C LEU A 145 -1.43 8.74 10.11
N TYR A 146 -2.60 8.56 9.52
CA TYR A 146 -2.94 7.51 8.60
C TYR A 146 -3.48 8.13 7.32
N PHE A 147 -2.95 7.73 6.18
CA PHE A 147 -3.45 8.15 4.88
C PHE A 147 -4.18 7.01 4.23
N SER A 148 -5.43 7.24 3.84
CA SER A 148 -6.25 6.23 3.17
C SER A 148 -6.82 6.78 1.88
N THR A 149 -7.25 5.87 1.02
CA THR A 149 -7.97 6.22 -0.21
C THR A 149 -9.40 6.67 0.13
N CYS A 150 -9.96 7.54 -0.71
CA CYS A 150 -11.34 8.03 -0.60
C CYS A 150 -12.29 7.46 -1.64
N SER A 151 -11.75 7.04 -2.78
CA SER A 151 -12.49 6.49 -3.90
C SER A 151 -11.68 5.38 -4.55
N ASP A 152 -12.34 4.63 -5.42
CA ASP A 152 -11.71 3.63 -6.28
C ASP A 152 -11.15 4.24 -7.57
N ASP A 153 -11.01 5.58 -7.64
CA ASP A 153 -10.39 6.22 -8.80
C ASP A 153 -8.88 5.97 -8.77
N PHE A 154 -8.34 5.39 -9.83
CA PHE A 154 -6.91 5.08 -9.94
C PHE A 154 -6.36 5.38 -11.31
N CYS A 155 -5.04 5.60 -11.35
CA CYS A 155 -4.23 5.57 -12.56
C CYS A 155 -3.45 4.26 -12.60
N GLU A 156 -3.71 3.41 -13.61
CA GLU A 156 -2.86 2.24 -13.89
C GLU A 156 -1.73 2.66 -14.84
N GLU A 157 -0.49 2.62 -14.37
CA GLU A 157 0.70 2.81 -15.17
C GLU A 157 1.22 1.43 -15.64
N ILE A 158 1.56 1.32 -16.92
CA ILE A 158 2.04 0.08 -17.53
C ILE A 158 3.52 0.25 -17.88
N TYR A 159 4.34 -0.69 -17.39
CA TYR A 159 5.77 -0.74 -17.63
C TYR A 159 6.17 -2.08 -18.22
N SER A 160 7.18 -2.08 -19.09
CA SER A 160 7.95 -3.27 -19.41
C SER A 160 9.22 -3.31 -18.59
N VAL A 161 9.63 -4.50 -18.17
CA VAL A 161 10.84 -4.75 -17.42
C VAL A 161 11.65 -5.90 -18.04
N CYS A 162 12.93 -5.65 -18.24
CA CYS A 162 13.92 -6.61 -18.71
C CYS A 162 15.26 -6.38 -17.97
N VAL A 163 16.27 -7.21 -18.25
CA VAL A 163 17.61 -7.07 -17.70
C VAL A 163 18.61 -6.77 -18.81
N ASP A 164 19.47 -5.77 -18.64
CA ASP A 164 20.50 -5.46 -19.63
C ASP A 164 21.70 -6.42 -19.56
N GLY A 165 22.68 -6.24 -20.46
CA GLY A 165 23.90 -7.07 -20.50
C GLY A 165 24.77 -7.01 -19.22
N SER A 166 24.52 -6.08 -18.31
CA SER A 166 25.21 -5.97 -17.01
C SER A 166 24.49 -6.67 -15.87
N GLY A 167 23.28 -7.18 -16.10
CA GLY A 167 22.43 -7.73 -15.04
C GLY A 167 21.54 -6.70 -14.35
N ALA A 168 21.55 -5.44 -14.78
CA ALA A 168 20.70 -4.40 -14.20
C ALA A 168 19.29 -4.41 -14.81
N TYR A 169 18.27 -4.19 -13.97
CA TYR A 169 16.90 -4.06 -14.44
C TYR A 169 16.70 -2.76 -15.23
N GLN A 170 16.17 -2.89 -16.43
CA GLN A 170 15.71 -1.78 -17.26
C GLN A 170 14.19 -1.72 -17.21
N ARG A 171 13.65 -0.51 -17.08
CA ARG A 171 12.20 -0.25 -17.03
C ARG A 171 11.83 0.75 -18.11
N THR A 172 10.90 0.37 -18.98
CA THR A 172 10.36 1.27 -20.01
C THR A 172 8.89 1.52 -19.74
N PHE A 173 8.51 2.80 -19.73
CA PHE A 173 7.11 3.19 -19.62
C PHE A 173 6.38 2.91 -20.94
N MET A 174 5.24 2.23 -20.88
CA MET A 174 4.47 1.84 -22.06
C MET A 174 3.17 2.63 -22.21
N GLY A 175 2.60 3.11 -21.11
CA GLY A 175 1.37 3.91 -21.15
C GLY A 175 0.64 3.96 -19.82
N THR A 176 -0.53 4.59 -19.85
CA THR A 176 -1.46 4.69 -18.72
C THR A 176 -2.85 4.19 -19.11
N ASN A 177 -3.59 3.72 -18.11
CA ASN A 177 -4.99 3.32 -18.22
C ASN A 177 -5.74 3.84 -16.97
N PRO A 178 -6.33 5.04 -17.03
CA PRO A 178 -7.08 5.59 -15.90
C PRO A 178 -8.38 4.80 -15.68
N SER A 179 -8.82 4.70 -14.43
CA SER A 179 -10.20 4.31 -14.12
C SER A 179 -11.14 5.33 -14.75
N SER A 180 -12.13 4.89 -15.52
CA SER A 180 -13.17 5.78 -16.04
C SER A 180 -14.08 6.24 -14.88
N PRO A 181 -14.41 7.54 -14.73
CA PRO A 181 -14.11 8.68 -15.61
C PRO A 181 -12.72 9.32 -15.42
N VAL A 182 -12.23 10.03 -16.45
CA VAL A 182 -10.91 10.70 -16.47
C VAL A 182 -10.72 11.73 -15.33
N THR A 183 -11.82 12.24 -14.78
CA THR A 183 -11.80 13.20 -13.66
C THR A 183 -11.91 12.44 -12.32
N PRO A 184 -10.97 12.64 -11.38
CA PRO A 184 -11.08 12.08 -10.03
C PRO A 184 -12.38 12.54 -9.35
N SER A 185 -12.98 11.70 -8.52
CA SER A 185 -14.21 12.04 -7.77
C SER A 185 -13.98 13.07 -6.65
N CYS A 186 -12.74 13.23 -6.18
CA CYS A 186 -12.34 14.27 -5.24
C CYS A 186 -12.08 15.60 -5.96
N LEU A 187 -12.40 16.71 -5.29
CA LEU A 187 -12.40 18.05 -5.90
C LEU A 187 -11.23 18.95 -5.44
N LEU A 188 -10.59 18.61 -4.31
CA LEU A 188 -9.55 19.45 -3.72
C LEU A 188 -8.18 19.02 -4.21
N GLU A 189 -7.30 19.98 -4.42
CA GLU A 189 -5.92 19.72 -4.82
C GLU A 189 -5.04 19.39 -3.61
N GLY A 190 -4.03 18.55 -3.80
CA GLY A 190 -3.15 18.11 -2.71
C GLY A 190 -2.43 19.26 -1.97
N TYR A 191 -2.18 20.39 -2.65
CA TYR A 191 -1.58 21.58 -2.03
C TYR A 191 -2.58 22.43 -1.24
N GLN A 192 -3.88 22.21 -1.41
CA GLN A 192 -4.94 22.96 -0.72
C GLN A 192 -5.29 22.35 0.63
N ILE A 193 -4.71 21.20 0.97
CA ILE A 193 -4.91 20.59 2.27
C ILE A 193 -4.06 21.35 3.27
N GLU A 194 -4.75 22.07 4.13
CA GLU A 194 -4.18 22.40 5.42
C GLU A 194 -4.06 21.09 6.18
N PHE A 195 -2.84 20.59 6.23
CA PHE A 195 -2.51 19.42 7.02
C PHE A 195 -3.02 19.69 8.43
N PRO A 196 -3.76 18.78 9.09
CA PRO A 196 -4.12 18.99 10.47
C PRO A 196 -2.78 19.12 11.20
N GLU A 197 -2.46 20.35 11.62
CA GLU A 197 -1.27 20.56 12.41
C GLU A 197 -1.37 19.57 13.56
N PRO A 198 -0.29 18.87 13.89
CA PRO A 198 -0.30 17.83 14.89
C PRO A 198 -0.45 18.39 16.31
N THR A 199 -1.51 19.14 16.61
CA THR A 199 -2.23 18.90 17.86
C THR A 199 -2.92 17.55 17.69
N ILE A 200 -2.12 16.49 17.84
CA ILE A 200 -2.39 15.05 17.72
C ILE A 200 -3.41 14.61 18.79
N ASP A 201 -4.32 15.48 19.24
CA ASP A 201 -5.03 15.30 20.50
C ASP A 201 -6.41 14.65 20.32
N SER A 202 -6.98 14.66 19.11
CA SER A 202 -8.29 14.06 18.83
C SER A 202 -8.23 12.99 17.74
N VAL A 203 -8.20 11.73 18.16
CA VAL A 203 -8.48 10.57 17.30
C VAL A 203 -9.80 10.78 16.57
N GLY A 204 -9.83 10.47 15.27
CA GLY A 204 -11.00 10.63 14.41
C GLY A 204 -11.05 11.94 13.65
N THR A 205 -10.09 12.86 13.85
CA THR A 205 -9.94 14.02 12.95
C THR A 205 -9.52 13.55 11.57
N THR A 206 -10.21 14.01 10.53
CA THR A 206 -9.94 13.67 9.14
C THR A 206 -9.88 14.91 8.25
N THR A 207 -9.06 14.88 7.21
CA THR A 207 -9.07 15.90 6.16
C THR A 207 -10.16 15.62 5.13
N PRO A 208 -10.62 16.63 4.39
CA PRO A 208 -11.28 16.42 3.11
C PRO A 208 -10.44 15.55 2.16
N CYS A 209 -11.11 14.90 1.21
CA CYS A 209 -10.45 14.11 0.16
C CYS A 209 -9.84 15.02 -0.91
N TYR A 210 -8.64 14.66 -1.35
CA TYR A 210 -7.87 15.45 -2.30
C TYR A 210 -7.23 14.62 -3.40
N ILE A 211 -6.91 15.28 -4.49
CA ILE A 211 -6.30 14.74 -5.69
C ILE A 211 -4.80 14.61 -5.47
N TYR A 212 -4.30 13.38 -5.61
CA TYR A 212 -2.89 13.08 -5.84
C TYR A 212 -2.65 12.98 -7.35
N HIS A 213 -1.81 13.88 -7.88
CA HIS A 213 -1.48 13.89 -9.30
C HIS A 213 -0.50 12.78 -9.65
N THR A 214 -0.85 12.05 -10.69
CA THR A 214 -0.14 10.90 -11.26
C THR A 214 0.11 11.18 -12.75
N ARG A 215 0.73 10.23 -13.47
CA ARG A 215 0.91 10.36 -14.93
C ARG A 215 -0.39 10.37 -15.73
N CYS A 216 -1.54 10.03 -15.13
CA CYS A 216 -2.83 10.08 -15.83
C CYS A 216 -3.44 11.49 -15.90
N ASN A 217 -2.97 12.42 -15.08
CA ASN A 217 -3.54 13.77 -14.91
C ASN A 217 -2.46 14.87 -14.89
N GLN A 218 -1.26 14.57 -15.40
CA GLN A 218 -0.24 15.54 -15.82
C GLN A 218 -0.43 15.89 -17.29
#